data_AF-A0A357AKS4-F1
#
_entry.id   AF-A0A357AKS4-F1
#
_cell.length_a   1.000
_cell.length_b   1.000
_cell.length_c   1.000
_cell.angle_alpha   90.00
_cell.angle_beta   90.00
_cell.angle_gamma   90.00
#
_symmetry.space_group_name_H-M   'P 1'
#
loop_
_entity.id
_entity.type
_entity.pdbx_description
1 polymer ?
#
loop_
_entity_poly.entity_id
_entity_poly.type
_entity_poly.pdbx_seq_one_letter_code
_entity_poly.pdbx_strand_id
1 'polypeptide(L)'
;MRWFKSILPLKAGDPIPPEGMDTDQEKQWRISLLTDDEYKAFEWFQKGYTARWTAETMLLDRKTSKRLFDSIYRKLGAADEAEVSRIYRAVKLTPEELPP
;
A
#
# COMPACT_ATOMS: atom_id res chain seq x y z
N MET A 1 -25.18 9.47 7.87
CA MET A 1 -24.53 9.25 9.18
C MET A 1 -23.08 9.72 9.05
N ARG A 2 -22.71 10.83 9.69
CA ARG A 2 -21.35 11.37 9.72
C ARG A 2 -20.85 11.31 11.15
N TRP A 3 -19.78 10.57 11.40
CA TRP A 3 -18.81 10.93 12.44
C TRP A 3 -17.47 10.21 12.22
N PHE A 4 -16.65 10.72 11.30
CA PHE A 4 -15.22 10.46 11.35
C PHE A 4 -14.64 11.39 12.41
N LYS A 5 -14.40 10.87 13.61
CA LYS A 5 -13.57 11.57 14.60
C LYS A 5 -12.15 11.55 14.09
N SER A 6 -11.67 12.73 13.74
CA SER A 6 -10.27 13.05 13.57
C SER A 6 -9.45 12.48 14.74
N ILE A 7 -8.50 11.61 14.44
CA ILE A 7 -7.37 11.35 15.35
C ILE A 7 -6.14 11.88 14.63
N LEU A 8 -5.62 12.96 15.23
CA LEU A 8 -4.38 13.65 14.92
C LEU A 8 -3.17 12.70 14.88
N PRO A 9 -2.05 13.11 14.24
CA PRO A 9 -0.95 12.22 13.86
C PRO A 9 -0.22 11.73 15.10
N LEU A 10 -0.56 10.52 15.57
CA LEU A 10 0.31 9.78 16.45
C LEU A 10 1.62 9.58 15.69
N LYS A 11 2.78 9.82 16.32
CA LYS A 11 4.09 9.36 15.84
C LYS A 11 3.88 7.97 15.26
N ALA A 12 3.90 7.86 13.93
CA ALA A 12 3.34 6.70 13.25
C ALA A 12 4.33 5.56 13.37
N GLY A 13 4.35 4.92 14.55
CA GLY A 13 4.82 3.56 14.69
C GLY A 13 3.98 2.65 13.82
N ASP A 14 4.55 1.51 13.47
CA ASP A 14 3.91 0.55 12.58
C ASP A 14 2.56 0.12 13.18
N PRO A 15 1.48 0.11 12.38
CA PRO A 15 0.17 -0.29 12.88
C PRO A 15 0.21 -1.77 13.32
N ILE A 16 -0.17 -2.03 14.56
CA ILE A 16 -0.17 -3.38 15.14
C ILE A 16 -1.54 -4.03 14.85
N PRO A 17 -1.57 -5.23 14.24
CA PRO A 17 -2.83 -5.91 13.96
C PRO A 17 -3.57 -6.31 15.25
N PRO A 18 -4.91 -6.25 15.27
CA PRO A 18 -5.71 -6.78 16.36
C PRO A 18 -5.45 -8.28 16.59
N GLU A 19 -5.44 -8.68 17.86
CA GLU A 19 -5.17 -10.07 18.26
C GLU A 19 -6.29 -11.01 17.76
N GLY A 20 -5.89 -12.18 17.24
CA GLY A 20 -6.81 -13.22 16.78
C GLY A 20 -7.27 -13.11 15.32
N MET A 21 -6.74 -12.16 14.54
CA MET A 21 -6.97 -12.12 13.08
C MET A 21 -6.21 -13.24 12.36
N ASP A 22 -6.85 -13.84 11.35
CA ASP A 22 -6.15 -14.65 10.37
C ASP A 22 -5.38 -13.79 9.36
N THR A 23 -4.56 -14.42 8.52
CA THR A 23 -3.69 -13.72 7.56
C THR A 23 -4.44 -12.89 6.52
N ASP A 24 -5.64 -13.31 6.11
CA ASP A 24 -6.41 -12.58 5.11
C ASP A 24 -7.23 -11.45 5.75
N GLN A 25 -7.73 -11.66 6.96
CA GLN A 25 -8.32 -10.59 7.78
C GLN A 25 -7.30 -9.49 8.07
N GLU A 26 -6.07 -9.85 8.44
CA GLU A 26 -5.00 -8.87 8.66
C GLU A 26 -4.70 -8.08 7.39
N LYS A 27 -4.61 -8.74 6.22
CA LYS A 27 -4.41 -8.04 4.94
C LYS A 27 -5.52 -7.02 4.67
N GLN A 28 -6.78 -7.42 4.81
CA GLN A 28 -7.92 -6.53 4.59
C GLN A 28 -7.93 -5.37 5.60
N TRP A 29 -7.60 -5.65 6.86
CA TRP A 29 -7.47 -4.62 7.88
C TRP A 29 -6.37 -3.61 7.53
N ARG A 30 -5.18 -4.05 7.12
CA ARG A 30 -4.08 -3.16 6.70
C ARG A 30 -4.46 -2.31 5.48
N ILE A 31 -5.16 -2.89 4.50
CA ILE A 31 -5.68 -2.16 3.34
C ILE A 31 -6.68 -1.07 3.78
N SER A 32 -7.52 -1.36 4.78
CA SER A 32 -8.49 -0.38 5.30
C SER A 32 -7.86 0.84 5.98
N LEU A 33 -6.57 0.79 6.32
CA LEU A 33 -5.83 1.92 6.91
C LEU A 33 -5.32 2.92 5.86
N LEU A 34 -5.37 2.57 4.58
CA LEU A 34 -4.93 3.44 3.50
C LEU A 34 -5.89 4.63 3.34
N THR A 35 -5.34 5.81 3.11
CA THR A 35 -6.14 6.97 2.65
C THR A 35 -6.56 6.78 1.19
N ASP A 36 -7.48 7.60 0.70
CA ASP A 36 -7.95 7.52 -0.69
C ASP A 36 -6.79 7.59 -1.72
N ASP A 37 -5.82 8.48 -1.50
CA ASP A 37 -4.67 8.62 -2.41
C ASP A 37 -3.70 7.44 -2.29
N GLU A 38 -3.48 6.93 -1.07
CA GLU A 38 -2.66 5.74 -0.83
C GLU A 38 -3.31 4.50 -1.44
N TYR A 39 -4.64 4.37 -1.34
CA TYR A 39 -5.41 3.28 -1.90
C TYR A 39 -5.35 3.30 -3.44
N LYS A 40 -5.53 4.47 -4.07
CA LYS A 40 -5.35 4.61 -5.53
C LYS A 40 -3.95 4.21 -5.97
N ALA A 41 -2.92 4.62 -5.24
CA ALA A 41 -1.55 4.20 -5.52
C ALA A 41 -1.36 2.68 -5.35
N PHE A 42 -2.00 2.09 -4.34
CA PHE A 42 -1.98 0.66 -4.06
C PHE A 42 -2.66 -0.19 -5.15
N GLU A 43 -3.75 0.27 -5.75
CA GLU A 43 -4.41 -0.43 -6.85
C GLU A 43 -3.48 -0.67 -8.05
N TRP A 44 -2.52 0.23 -8.28
CA TRP A 44 -1.50 0.05 -9.31
C TRP A 44 -0.49 -1.05 -8.94
N PHE A 45 -0.11 -1.17 -7.66
CA PHE A 45 0.72 -2.31 -7.20
C PHE A 45 0.01 -3.65 -7.34
N GLN A 46 -1.31 -3.70 -7.07
CA GLN A 46 -2.09 -4.92 -7.27
C GLN A 46 -2.07 -5.40 -8.74
N LYS A 47 -1.98 -4.46 -9.67
CA LYS A 47 -1.85 -4.69 -11.12
C LYS A 47 -0.41 -4.93 -11.57
N GLY A 48 0.59 -4.79 -10.68
CA GLY A 48 1.99 -5.04 -10.96
C GLY A 48 2.79 -3.84 -11.48
N TYR A 49 2.28 -2.62 -11.36
CA TYR A 49 3.02 -1.41 -11.73
C TYR A 49 4.00 -0.97 -10.64
N THR A 50 5.05 -0.26 -11.06
CA THR A 50 6.11 0.18 -10.15
C THR A 50 5.78 1.49 -9.44
N ALA A 51 6.43 1.77 -8.31
CA ALA A 51 6.22 3.02 -7.57
C ALA A 51 6.58 4.25 -8.42
N ARG A 52 7.60 4.13 -9.27
CA ARG A 52 7.98 5.17 -10.23
C ARG A 52 6.85 5.46 -11.22
N TRP A 53 6.32 4.42 -11.86
CA TRP A 53 5.22 4.58 -12.83
C TRP A 53 3.98 5.18 -12.17
N THR A 54 3.65 4.73 -10.96
CA THR A 54 2.53 5.26 -10.17
C THR A 54 2.74 6.74 -9.80
N ALA A 55 3.95 7.13 -9.42
CA ALA A 55 4.28 8.53 -9.11
C ALA A 55 4.11 9.45 -10.33
N GLU A 56 4.61 9.00 -11.48
CA GLU A 56 4.50 9.72 -12.76
C GLU A 56 3.02 9.86 -13.16
N THR A 57 2.24 8.78 -13.06
CA THR A 57 0.80 8.78 -13.38
C THR A 57 -0.02 9.67 -12.46
N MET A 58 0.33 9.72 -11.17
CA MET A 58 -0.32 10.58 -10.19
C MET A 58 0.24 12.02 -10.16
N LEU A 59 1.18 12.36 -11.06
CA LEU A 59 1.82 13.67 -11.17
C LEU A 59 2.45 14.15 -9.85
N LEU A 60 3.07 13.22 -9.11
CA LEU A 60 3.67 13.51 -7.81
C LEU A 60 5.12 13.96 -7.97
N ASP A 61 5.51 15.00 -7.22
CA ASP A 61 6.92 15.35 -7.06
C ASP A 61 7.66 14.30 -6.20
N ARG A 62 8.98 14.27 -6.30
CA ARG A 62 9.84 13.29 -5.61
C ARG A 62 9.63 13.23 -4.10
N LYS A 63 9.38 14.36 -3.44
CA LYS A 63 9.19 14.42 -1.99
C LYS A 63 7.83 13.86 -1.60
N THR A 64 6.80 14.20 -2.36
CA THR A 64 5.44 13.71 -2.13
C THR A 64 5.33 12.22 -2.44
N SER A 65 5.90 11.77 -3.56
CA SER A 65 5.92 10.34 -3.92
C SER A 65 6.62 9.50 -2.86
N LYS A 66 7.80 9.92 -2.41
CA LYS A 66 8.52 9.23 -1.33
C LYS A 66 7.66 9.10 -0.07
N ARG A 67 7.06 10.20 0.39
CA ARG A 67 6.20 10.20 1.58
C ARG A 67 4.98 9.30 1.43
N LEU A 68 4.37 9.30 0.25
CA LEU A 68 3.21 8.46 -0.05
C LEU A 68 3.58 6.98 0.04
N PHE A 69 4.63 6.56 -0.66
CA PHE A 69 5.04 5.15 -0.69
C PHE A 69 5.60 4.68 0.66
N ASP A 70 6.41 5.48 1.35
CA ASP A 70 6.87 5.15 2.70
C ASP A 70 5.67 4.94 3.66
N SER A 71 4.61 5.72 3.50
CA SER A 71 3.37 5.55 4.28
C SER A 71 2.61 4.29 3.91
N ILE A 72 2.49 3.98 2.61
CA ILE A 72 1.85 2.74 2.11
C ILE A 72 2.59 1.51 2.63
N TYR A 73 3.91 1.44 2.46
CA TYR A 73 4.73 0.30 2.88
C TYR A 73 4.59 0.06 4.38
N ARG A 74 4.67 1.13 5.17
CA ARG A 74 4.47 1.06 6.62
C ARG A 74 3.08 0.52 6.99
N LYS A 75 2.01 1.03 6.37
CA LYS A 75 0.63 0.63 6.68
C LYS A 75 0.31 -0.80 6.26
N LEU A 76 0.85 -1.21 5.12
CA LEU A 76 0.80 -2.60 4.66
C LEU A 76 1.79 -3.50 5.39
N GLY A 77 2.65 -2.93 6.22
CA GLY A 77 3.81 -3.54 6.89
C GLY A 77 4.62 -4.42 5.95
N ALA A 78 4.99 -3.84 4.82
CA ALA A 78 5.98 -4.31 3.87
C ALA A 78 7.24 -3.44 3.98
N ALA A 79 8.41 -4.00 3.74
CA ALA A 79 9.67 -3.27 3.75
C ALA A 79 9.81 -2.35 2.52
N ASP A 80 9.29 -2.79 1.37
CA ASP A 80 9.45 -2.11 0.09
C ASP A 80 8.38 -2.49 -0.93
N GLU A 81 8.51 -1.92 -2.13
CA GLU A 81 7.67 -2.20 -3.29
C GLU A 81 7.61 -3.68 -3.68
N ALA A 82 8.74 -4.39 -3.62
CA ALA A 82 8.81 -5.78 -4.03
C ALA A 82 8.03 -6.66 -3.07
N GLU A 83 8.10 -6.36 -1.77
CA GLU A 83 7.32 -7.06 -0.76
C GLU A 83 5.81 -6.77 -0.88
N VAL A 84 5.41 -5.52 -1.12
CA VAL A 84 3.99 -5.22 -1.42
C VAL A 84 3.52 -6.03 -2.64
N SER A 85 4.31 -6.04 -3.71
CA SER A 85 3.99 -6.79 -4.92
C SER A 85 3.92 -8.30 -4.66
N ARG A 86 4.76 -8.85 -3.79
CA ARG A 86 4.71 -10.28 -3.45
C ARG A 86 3.46 -10.64 -2.66
N ILE A 87 3.05 -9.80 -1.70
CA ILE A 87 1.96 -10.10 -0.75
C ILE A 87 0.59 -9.78 -1.36
N TYR A 88 0.47 -8.68 -2.11
CA TYR A 88 -0.81 -8.08 -2.48
C TYR A 88 -1.13 -8.10 -3.97
N ARG A 89 -0.21 -8.56 -4.83
CA ARG A 89 -0.46 -8.61 -6.26
C ARG A 89 -1.60 -9.59 -6.59
N ALA A 90 -2.58 -9.09 -7.32
CA ALA A 90 -3.73 -9.86 -7.77
C ALA A 90 -3.51 -10.52 -9.13
N VAL A 91 -2.55 -10.03 -9.91
CA VAL A 91 -2.18 -10.58 -11.21
C VAL A 91 -1.12 -11.66 -11.03
N LYS A 92 -1.43 -12.92 -11.35
CA LYS A 92 -0.39 -13.96 -11.49
C LYS A 92 0.47 -13.59 -12.70
N LEU A 93 1.75 -13.29 -12.48
CA LEU A 93 2.71 -13.29 -13.58
C LEU A 93 2.76 -14.71 -14.14
N THR A 94 2.32 -14.89 -15.37
CA THR A 94 2.72 -16.06 -16.14
C THR A 94 4.19 -15.91 -16.50
N PRO A 95 5.01 -16.97 -16.45
CA PRO A 95 6.45 -16.89 -16.75
C PRO A 95 6.79 -16.28 -18.12
N GLU A 96 5.86 -16.26 -19.07
CA GLU A 96 6.03 -15.64 -20.40
C GLU A 96 6.15 -14.11 -20.39
N GLU A 97 5.78 -13.42 -19.30
CA GLU A 97 5.81 -11.95 -19.22
C GLU A 97 7.10 -11.38 -18.59
N LEU A 98 8.05 -12.24 -18.18
CA LEU A 98 9.34 -11.81 -17.67
C LEU A 98 10.35 -11.71 -18.84
N PRO A 99 11.04 -10.56 -19.03
CA PRO A 99 12.09 -10.49 -20.02
C PRO A 99 13.23 -11.48 -19.68
N PRO A 100 13.86 -12.09 -20.70
CA PRO A 100 14.94 -13.08 -20.52
C PRO A 100 16.19 -12.50 -19.86
#